data_AF-A0A1S3JUA1-F1
#
_entry.id   AF-A0A1S3JUA1-F1
#
_cell.length_a   1.000
_cell.length_b   1.000
_cell.length_c   1.000
_cell.angle_alpha   90.00
_cell.angle_beta   90.00
_cell.angle_gamma   90.00
#
_symmetry.space_group_name_H-M   'P 1'
#
loop_
_entity.id
_entity.type
_entity.pdbx_description
1 polymer ?
#
loop_
_entity_poly.entity_id
_entity_poly.type
_entity_poly.pdbx_seq_one_letter_code
_entity_poly.pdbx_strand_id
1 'polypeptide(L)'
;MAEAENRMQGAEKETLTTANAMYPQIYWGLDPTSQTFCKLYIRDVLTMTEYSSATPVQGVFSYMNHPVSKVDLMGVIVRVEQRSKQFLYAIDDSTGVINCCCWNPDPLTVKQCIIPGLKEKVEETEKIQQCKEEGFNLGDLLHVRGKIKIFREQREIMASYFAIEKDPNAELNRMLEVQALHQLFYDKPFQLSNIIKNCNSHNLSLIHLTASLQDGLMKLFEESRTVQFCMADLETSEDVKSLIDQNAPEQSVALNKRTLLDQVVNQLEESGFLLKHQKKREHYRVIMNDVQLIKIVLNLLQKECAREKYAEKGCHYLHILGEIRKAEEYCSLNSNAILKCLQKLEEESRIISTTDKHFASVE
;
A
#
# COMPACT_ATOMS: atom_id res chain seq x y z
N MET A 1 -31.71 -15.83 -27.50
CA MET A 1 -31.87 -14.59 -26.69
C MET A 1 -31.29 -14.76 -25.30
N ALA A 2 -31.70 -15.77 -24.52
CA ALA A 2 -31.14 -16.03 -23.18
C ALA A 2 -29.61 -16.26 -23.14
N GLU A 3 -29.01 -16.87 -24.17
CA GLU A 3 -27.54 -17.04 -24.25
C GLU A 3 -26.78 -15.74 -24.59
N ALA A 4 -27.43 -14.80 -25.28
CA ALA A 4 -26.83 -13.50 -25.61
C ALA A 4 -26.89 -12.55 -24.40
N GLU A 5 -27.99 -12.60 -23.63
CA GLU A 5 -28.11 -11.88 -22.35
C GLU A 5 -27.14 -12.41 -21.29
N ASN A 6 -26.93 -13.73 -21.20
CA ASN A 6 -25.92 -14.31 -20.30
C ASN A 6 -24.48 -13.97 -20.71
N ARG A 7 -24.17 -13.87 -22.00
CA ARG A 7 -22.84 -13.43 -22.47
C ARG A 7 -22.60 -11.93 -22.22
N MET A 8 -23.63 -11.09 -22.39
CA MET A 8 -23.53 -9.68 -22.04
C MET A 8 -23.36 -9.47 -20.54
N GLN A 9 -24.14 -10.16 -19.68
CA GLN A 9 -23.99 -10.09 -18.23
C GLN A 9 -22.66 -10.66 -17.72
N GLY A 10 -22.11 -11.68 -18.39
CA GLY A 10 -20.77 -12.23 -18.11
C GLY A 10 -19.65 -11.27 -18.49
N ALA A 11 -19.73 -10.65 -19.67
CA ALA A 11 -18.75 -9.66 -20.14
C ALA A 11 -18.79 -8.36 -19.32
N GLU A 12 -19.98 -7.91 -18.89
CA GLU A 12 -20.16 -6.73 -18.03
C GLU A 12 -19.64 -6.99 -16.60
N LYS A 13 -19.80 -8.21 -16.08
CA LYS A 13 -19.16 -8.64 -14.83
C LYS A 13 -17.63 -8.75 -14.95
N GLU A 14 -17.11 -9.33 -16.04
CA GLU A 14 -15.66 -9.44 -16.29
C GLU A 14 -14.99 -8.07 -16.46
N THR A 15 -15.65 -7.12 -17.14
CA THR A 15 -15.17 -5.74 -17.29
C THR A 15 -15.27 -4.94 -15.99
N LEU A 16 -16.29 -5.13 -15.15
CA LEU A 16 -16.33 -4.53 -13.80
C LEU A 16 -15.20 -5.07 -12.91
N THR A 17 -14.86 -6.36 -12.99
CA THR A 17 -13.76 -6.94 -12.20
C THR A 17 -12.38 -6.44 -12.63
N THR A 18 -12.17 -6.07 -13.89
CA THR A 18 -10.91 -5.47 -14.36
C THR A 18 -10.84 -3.96 -14.13
N ALA A 19 -11.98 -3.25 -14.18
CA ALA A 19 -12.03 -1.80 -13.98
C ALA A 19 -11.67 -1.37 -12.55
N ASN A 20 -11.96 -2.21 -11.56
CA ASN A 20 -11.64 -1.96 -10.14
C ASN A 20 -10.37 -2.68 -9.67
N ALA A 21 -9.55 -3.18 -10.58
CA ALA A 21 -8.27 -3.78 -10.23
C ALA A 21 -7.38 -2.74 -9.52
N MET A 22 -6.84 -3.12 -8.37
CA MET A 22 -5.91 -2.29 -7.61
C MET A 22 -4.58 -2.17 -8.36
N TYR A 23 -4.03 -0.96 -8.39
CA TYR A 23 -2.76 -0.69 -9.06
C TYR A 23 -1.57 -0.87 -8.12
N PRO A 24 -0.42 -1.35 -8.63
CA PRO A 24 0.83 -1.36 -7.88
C PRO A 24 1.21 0.02 -7.33
N GLN A 25 1.92 0.03 -6.19
CA GLN A 25 2.28 1.25 -5.45
C GLN A 25 2.99 2.32 -6.30
N ILE A 26 3.76 1.90 -7.30
CA ILE A 26 4.47 2.79 -8.22
C ILE A 26 3.52 3.75 -8.98
N TYR A 27 2.25 3.37 -9.18
CA TYR A 27 1.26 4.20 -9.88
C TYR A 27 0.40 5.05 -8.96
N TRP A 28 0.46 4.85 -7.64
CA TRP A 28 -0.45 5.56 -6.73
C TRP A 28 -0.30 7.08 -6.85
N GLY A 29 0.93 7.58 -7.02
CA GLY A 29 1.19 9.02 -7.18
C GLY A 29 0.58 9.65 -8.44
N LEU A 30 0.10 8.85 -9.39
CA LEU A 30 -0.62 9.33 -10.57
C LEU A 30 -2.11 9.54 -10.30
N ASP A 31 -2.64 8.91 -9.26
CA ASP A 31 -3.99 9.13 -8.78
C ASP A 31 -4.02 10.32 -7.80
N PRO A 32 -4.80 11.39 -8.06
CA PRO A 32 -4.91 12.55 -7.18
C PRO A 32 -5.32 12.21 -5.74
N THR A 33 -6.05 11.11 -5.53
CA THR A 33 -6.51 10.68 -4.19
C THR A 33 -5.35 10.26 -3.27
N SER A 34 -4.23 9.81 -3.84
CA SER A 34 -3.07 9.30 -3.07
C SER A 34 -2.38 10.38 -2.23
N GLN A 35 -2.41 11.64 -2.69
CA GLN A 35 -1.67 12.74 -2.06
C GLN A 35 -2.58 13.80 -1.41
N THR A 36 -3.88 13.73 -1.64
CA THR A 36 -4.85 14.72 -1.15
C THR A 36 -5.58 14.24 0.11
N PHE A 37 -6.12 15.18 0.88
CA PHE A 37 -7.08 14.85 1.94
C PHE A 37 -8.44 14.66 1.29
N CYS A 38 -8.84 13.40 1.09
CA CYS A 38 -10.08 13.07 0.40
C CYS A 38 -11.28 13.42 1.27
N LYS A 39 -12.25 14.16 0.73
CA LYS A 39 -13.49 14.49 1.43
C LYS A 39 -14.47 13.33 1.26
N LEU A 40 -14.53 12.45 2.24
CA LEU A 40 -15.33 11.23 2.20
C LEU A 40 -16.37 11.23 3.32
N TYR A 41 -17.42 10.43 3.14
CA TYR A 41 -18.30 10.07 4.24
C TYR A 41 -17.57 9.22 5.27
N ILE A 42 -17.91 9.37 6.56
CA ILE A 42 -17.34 8.53 7.62
C ILE A 42 -17.63 7.06 7.35
N ARG A 43 -18.82 6.72 6.86
CA ARG A 43 -19.16 5.35 6.45
C ARG A 43 -18.11 4.77 5.52
N ASP A 44 -17.73 5.50 4.48
CA ASP A 44 -16.82 5.01 3.46
C ASP A 44 -15.42 4.82 4.05
N VAL A 45 -14.98 5.75 4.92
CA VAL A 45 -13.73 5.60 5.67
C VAL A 45 -13.72 4.34 6.53
N LEU A 46 -14.85 3.95 7.10
CA LEU A 46 -14.98 2.74 7.91
C LEU A 46 -15.07 1.46 7.07
N THR A 47 -15.65 1.52 5.86
CA THR A 47 -15.94 0.33 5.05
C THR A 47 -14.95 0.06 3.91
N MET A 48 -14.12 1.02 3.52
CA MET A 48 -13.07 0.80 2.49
C MET A 48 -12.24 -0.44 2.82
N THR A 49 -11.75 -1.20 1.85
CA THR A 49 -10.84 -2.31 2.14
C THR A 49 -9.41 -1.80 2.33
N GLU A 50 -8.56 -2.53 3.05
CA GLU A 50 -7.13 -2.25 2.99
C GLU A 50 -6.62 -2.44 1.57
N TYR A 51 -5.68 -1.59 1.15
CA TYR A 51 -5.14 -1.64 -0.20
C TYR A 51 -4.14 -2.80 -0.29
N SER A 52 -4.62 -3.95 -0.78
CA SER A 52 -3.80 -5.14 -0.92
C SER A 52 -2.91 -5.03 -2.16
N SER A 53 -1.60 -4.92 -1.95
CA SER A 53 -0.60 -5.03 -3.02
C SER A 53 0.41 -6.11 -2.69
N ALA A 54 1.19 -6.57 -3.67
CA ALA A 54 2.24 -7.59 -3.49
C ALA A 54 3.27 -7.23 -2.38
N THR A 55 3.34 -5.96 -1.99
CA THR A 55 4.02 -5.51 -0.78
C THR A 55 3.01 -4.97 0.23
N PRO A 56 2.98 -5.47 1.48
CA PRO A 56 2.05 -4.95 2.49
C PRO A 56 2.39 -3.49 2.81
N VAL A 57 1.44 -2.58 2.54
CA VAL A 57 1.54 -1.16 2.91
C VAL A 57 0.46 -0.85 3.92
N GLN A 58 0.86 -0.65 5.17
CA GLN A 58 -0.07 -0.33 6.25
C GLN A 58 -0.60 1.11 6.11
N GLY A 59 -1.89 1.30 6.40
CA GLY A 59 -2.51 2.62 6.48
C GLY A 59 -2.89 3.25 5.14
N VAL A 60 -3.02 2.42 4.09
CA VAL A 60 -3.60 2.81 2.80
C VAL A 60 -4.81 1.92 2.54
N PHE A 61 -5.91 2.55 2.16
CA PHE A 61 -7.20 1.92 1.95
C PHE A 61 -7.64 2.14 0.51
N SER A 62 -8.53 1.29 0.03
CA SER A 62 -9.06 1.35 -1.33
C SER A 62 -10.51 1.77 -1.31
N TYR A 63 -10.80 2.92 -1.92
CA TYR A 63 -12.16 3.27 -2.35
C TYR A 63 -12.25 2.98 -3.85
N MET A 64 -13.04 1.99 -4.25
CA MET A 64 -12.94 1.38 -5.59
C MET A 64 -11.52 0.89 -5.87
N ASN A 65 -10.76 1.59 -6.72
CA ASN A 65 -9.34 1.33 -7.00
C ASN A 65 -8.42 2.50 -6.61
N HIS A 66 -8.97 3.54 -5.97
CA HIS A 66 -8.27 4.73 -5.52
C HIS A 66 -7.51 4.47 -4.22
N PRO A 67 -6.19 4.70 -4.16
CA PRO A 67 -5.42 4.59 -2.93
C PRO A 67 -5.66 5.81 -2.03
N VAL A 68 -6.32 5.59 -0.89
CA VAL A 68 -6.67 6.61 0.10
C VAL A 68 -5.91 6.40 1.41
N SER A 69 -5.14 7.40 1.83
CA SER A 69 -4.42 7.39 3.12
C SER A 69 -4.74 8.58 4.02
N LYS A 70 -5.30 9.65 3.45
CA LYS A 70 -5.60 10.92 4.11
C LYS A 70 -7.03 11.33 3.82
N VAL A 71 -7.73 11.83 4.84
CA VAL A 71 -9.13 12.23 4.75
C VAL A 71 -9.37 13.62 5.33
N ASP A 72 -10.38 14.29 4.80
CA ASP A 72 -10.95 15.55 5.27
C ASP A 72 -12.40 15.29 5.69
N LEU A 73 -12.64 15.25 7.00
CA LEU A 73 -13.92 14.91 7.61
C LEU A 73 -14.50 16.12 8.34
N MET A 74 -15.82 16.21 8.40
CA MET A 74 -16.53 17.21 9.18
C MET A 74 -17.74 16.53 9.84
N GLY A 75 -17.90 16.73 11.13
CA GLY A 75 -18.98 16.10 11.88
C GLY A 75 -19.12 16.70 13.29
N VAL A 76 -20.26 16.41 13.91
CA VAL A 76 -20.58 16.89 15.25
C VAL A 76 -19.85 16.05 16.29
N ILE A 77 -19.24 16.70 17.29
CA ILE A 77 -18.58 16.00 18.38
C ILE A 77 -19.62 15.30 19.25
N VAL A 78 -19.61 13.96 19.25
CA VAL A 78 -20.51 13.11 20.05
C VAL A 78 -19.81 12.47 21.25
N ARG A 79 -18.47 12.51 21.31
CA ARG A 79 -17.69 12.08 22.47
C ARG A 79 -16.40 12.89 22.58
N VAL A 80 -16.03 13.22 23.82
CA VAL A 80 -14.75 13.86 24.17
C VAL A 80 -14.04 12.97 25.20
N GLU A 81 -12.80 12.56 24.91
CA GLU A 81 -11.91 11.91 25.87
C GLU A 81 -10.59 12.68 25.93
N GLN A 82 -10.31 13.29 27.08
CA GLN A 82 -9.06 14.01 27.32
C GLN A 82 -7.97 13.04 27.78
N ARG A 83 -6.80 13.10 27.15
CA ARG A 83 -5.58 12.40 27.57
C ARG A 83 -4.48 13.42 27.85
N SER A 84 -3.36 12.96 28.40
CA SER A 84 -2.27 13.84 28.87
C SER A 84 -1.64 14.73 27.79
N LYS A 85 -1.66 14.31 26.51
CA LYS A 85 -1.03 15.05 25.38
C LYS A 85 -1.94 15.23 24.17
N GLN A 86 -3.17 14.76 24.25
CA GLN A 86 -4.08 14.72 23.11
C GLN A 86 -5.53 14.67 23.59
N PHE A 87 -6.43 15.12 22.74
CA PHE A 87 -7.85 14.85 22.83
C PHE A 87 -8.24 13.79 21.81
N LEU A 88 -9.12 12.89 22.23
CA LEU A 88 -9.78 11.94 21.36
C LEU A 88 -11.24 12.35 21.21
N TYR A 89 -11.58 12.90 20.04
CA TYR A 89 -12.95 13.27 19.71
C TYR A 89 -13.59 12.16 18.88
N ALA A 90 -14.83 11.77 19.18
CA ALA A 90 -15.64 11.03 18.22
C ALA A 90 -16.54 12.02 17.50
N ILE A 91 -16.50 12.02 16.17
CA ILE A 91 -17.34 12.87 15.32
C ILE A 91 -18.37 12.03 14.57
N ASP A 92 -19.57 12.57 14.41
CA ASP A 92 -20.70 11.98 13.67
C ASP A 92 -21.08 12.88 12.48
N ASP A 93 -21.15 12.32 11.28
CA ASP A 93 -21.56 13.02 10.04
C ASP A 93 -22.89 12.52 9.48
N SER A 94 -23.68 11.81 10.29
CA SER A 94 -24.90 11.06 9.94
C SER A 94 -24.70 9.79 9.09
N THR A 95 -23.49 9.51 8.62
CA THR A 95 -23.15 8.27 7.91
C THR A 95 -22.39 7.27 8.78
N GLY A 96 -21.71 7.76 9.80
CA GLY A 96 -21.03 6.95 10.79
C GLY A 96 -20.35 7.80 11.86
N VAL A 97 -19.72 7.13 12.83
CA VAL A 97 -18.98 7.77 13.91
C VAL A 97 -17.53 7.30 13.89
N ILE A 98 -16.57 8.23 13.92
CA ILE A 98 -15.14 7.90 13.92
C ILE A 98 -14.35 8.69 14.94
N ASN A 99 -13.36 8.03 15.53
CA ASN A 99 -12.42 8.64 16.46
C ASN A 99 -11.37 9.48 15.71
N CYS A 100 -11.09 10.67 16.24
CA CYS A 100 -10.11 11.63 15.76
C CYS A 100 -9.15 11.97 16.90
N CYS A 101 -7.89 11.55 16.73
CA CYS A 101 -6.80 11.81 17.66
C CYS A 101 -6.17 13.17 17.35
N CYS A 102 -6.45 14.16 18.20
CA CYS A 102 -6.04 15.55 18.07
C CYS A 102 -4.95 15.87 19.09
N TRP A 103 -3.71 16.01 18.62
CA TRP A 103 -2.57 16.31 19.48
C TRP A 103 -2.57 17.77 19.93
N ASN A 104 -2.27 17.99 21.21
CA ASN A 104 -2.00 19.33 21.70
C ASN A 104 -0.70 19.82 21.06
N PRO A 105 -0.65 21.05 20.51
CA PRO A 105 0.59 21.59 19.98
C PRO A 105 1.67 21.61 21.05
N ASP A 106 2.89 21.17 20.72
CA ASP A 106 4.03 21.31 21.63
C ASP A 106 4.34 22.81 21.81
N PRO A 107 4.44 23.33 23.05
CA PRO A 107 4.77 24.73 23.32
C PRO A 107 6.02 25.24 22.59
N LEU A 108 6.95 24.35 22.23
CA LEU A 108 8.19 24.70 21.52
C LEU A 108 7.99 24.94 20.02
N THR A 109 7.04 24.27 19.38
CA THR A 109 6.80 24.40 17.92
C THR A 109 6.18 25.76 17.58
N VAL A 110 5.39 26.31 18.48
CA VAL A 110 4.69 27.60 18.29
C VAL A 110 5.66 28.79 18.30
N LYS A 111 6.74 28.72 19.10
CA LYS A 111 7.72 29.80 19.22
C LYS A 111 8.59 30.00 17.96
N GLN A 112 8.70 28.99 17.09
CA GLN A 112 9.52 29.06 15.87
C GLN A 112 8.80 29.68 14.65
N CYS A 113 7.47 29.82 14.69
CA CYS A 113 6.69 30.37 13.56
C CYS A 113 6.44 31.88 13.65
N ILE A 114 6.86 32.55 14.73
CA ILE A 114 6.70 34.00 14.89
C ILE A 114 7.82 34.71 14.13
N ILE A 115 7.56 35.07 12.86
CA ILE A 115 8.38 36.03 12.13
C ILE A 115 8.24 37.39 12.86
N PRO A 116 9.33 38.07 13.26
CA PRO A 116 9.23 39.35 13.95
C PRO A 116 8.66 40.41 13.01
N GLY A 117 7.38 40.79 13.17
CA GLY A 117 6.76 41.84 12.35
C GLY A 117 5.23 41.96 12.37
N LEU A 118 4.48 40.92 12.74
CA LEU A 118 3.00 40.98 12.81
C LEU A 118 2.51 40.92 14.27
N LYS A 119 2.42 42.07 14.95
CA LYS A 119 1.93 42.13 16.34
C LYS A 119 0.40 41.98 16.47
N GLU A 120 -0.37 42.37 15.45
CA GLU A 120 -1.84 42.34 15.51
C GLU A 120 -2.45 40.93 15.35
N LYS A 121 -1.72 39.96 14.77
CA LYS A 121 -2.20 38.57 14.66
C LYS A 121 -1.86 37.69 15.87
N VAL A 122 -1.10 38.21 16.84
CA VAL A 122 -0.65 37.42 18.00
C VAL A 122 -1.83 37.08 18.91
N GLU A 123 -2.73 38.02 19.18
CA GLU A 123 -3.88 37.80 20.08
C GLU A 123 -4.89 36.78 19.53
N GLU A 124 -5.17 36.78 18.22
CA GLU A 124 -6.02 35.76 17.59
C GLU A 124 -5.36 34.39 17.60
N THR A 125 -4.05 34.33 17.39
CA THR A 125 -3.29 33.07 17.42
C THR A 125 -3.24 32.50 18.84
N GLU A 126 -3.11 33.35 19.86
CA GLU A 126 -3.14 32.98 21.27
C GLU A 126 -4.53 32.47 21.70
N LYS A 127 -5.62 33.10 21.25
CA LYS A 127 -6.99 32.60 21.51
C LYS A 127 -7.26 31.26 20.82
N ILE A 128 -6.83 31.10 19.57
CA ILE A 128 -6.96 29.83 18.82
C ILE A 128 -6.15 28.72 19.49
N GLN A 129 -4.97 29.06 20.04
CA GLN A 129 -4.10 28.14 20.76
C GLN A 129 -4.70 27.74 22.11
N GLN A 130 -5.23 28.71 22.87
CA GLN A 130 -5.86 28.48 24.16
C GLN A 130 -7.11 27.59 24.05
N CYS A 131 -7.96 27.81 23.03
CA CYS A 131 -9.10 26.93 22.76
C CYS A 131 -8.68 25.48 22.41
N LYS A 132 -7.47 25.25 21.90
CA LYS A 132 -6.96 23.90 21.63
C LYS A 132 -6.44 23.20 22.89
N GLU A 133 -5.98 23.96 23.89
CA GLU A 133 -5.50 23.42 25.16
C GLU A 133 -6.66 23.03 26.10
N GLU A 134 -7.74 23.81 26.10
CA GLU A 134 -8.96 23.53 26.88
C GLU A 134 -9.82 22.42 26.25
N GLY A 135 -9.62 22.13 24.96
CA GLY A 135 -10.40 21.16 24.20
C GLY A 135 -11.73 21.72 23.71
N PHE A 136 -12.44 20.93 22.89
CA PHE A 136 -13.74 21.29 22.34
C PHE A 136 -14.87 20.52 23.02
N ASN A 137 -16.10 21.02 22.87
CA ASN A 137 -17.27 20.53 23.59
C ASN A 137 -18.10 19.57 22.74
N LEU A 138 -18.92 18.77 23.43
CA LEU A 138 -19.98 17.99 22.79
C LEU A 138 -20.93 18.92 22.03
N GLY A 139 -21.33 18.53 20.82
CA GLY A 139 -22.22 19.31 19.96
C GLY A 139 -21.52 20.31 19.05
N ASP A 140 -20.23 20.57 19.23
CA ASP A 140 -19.48 21.44 18.31
C ASP A 140 -19.30 20.77 16.94
N LEU A 141 -19.38 21.54 15.86
CA LEU A 141 -19.08 21.06 14.51
C LEU A 141 -17.57 21.10 14.29
N LEU A 142 -16.94 19.92 14.22
CA LEU A 142 -15.49 19.79 14.10
C LEU A 142 -15.09 19.45 12.66
N HIS A 143 -14.19 20.25 12.10
CA HIS A 143 -13.49 19.96 10.85
C HIS A 143 -12.14 19.32 11.16
N VAL A 144 -11.87 18.13 10.61
CA VAL A 144 -10.65 17.36 10.85
C VAL A 144 -10.01 16.93 9.54
N ARG A 145 -8.69 17.10 9.42
CA ARG A 145 -7.88 16.50 8.35
C ARG A 145 -6.77 15.66 8.93
N GLY A 146 -6.62 14.44 8.45
CA GLY A 146 -5.66 13.51 9.02
C GLY A 146 -5.38 12.28 8.19
N LYS A 147 -4.45 11.47 8.69
CA LYS A 147 -4.17 10.13 8.14
C LYS A 147 -5.08 9.10 8.80
N ILE A 148 -5.55 8.14 8.02
CA ILE A 148 -6.26 6.98 8.56
C ILE A 148 -5.22 6.06 9.23
N LYS A 149 -5.52 5.59 10.44
CA LYS A 149 -4.74 4.58 11.17
C LYS A 149 -5.66 3.50 11.70
N ILE A 150 -5.10 2.30 11.89
CA ILE A 150 -5.77 1.22 12.62
C ILE A 150 -5.15 1.16 14.00
N PHE A 151 -5.99 1.21 15.03
CA PHE A 151 -5.61 1.04 16.41
C PHE A 151 -6.59 0.05 17.06
N ARG A 152 -6.07 -1.08 17.55
CA ARG A 152 -6.87 -2.16 18.16
C ARG A 152 -8.03 -2.60 17.25
N GLU A 153 -7.72 -2.92 15.99
CA GLU A 153 -8.71 -3.33 14.98
C GLU A 153 -9.81 -2.30 14.67
N GLN A 154 -9.63 -1.04 15.08
CA GLN A 154 -10.56 0.05 14.80
C GLN A 154 -9.87 1.17 14.03
N ARG A 155 -10.58 1.80 13.10
CA ARG A 155 -10.05 2.94 12.34
C ARG A 155 -10.17 4.21 13.15
N GLU A 156 -9.10 4.97 13.16
CA GLU A 156 -9.02 6.29 13.78
C GLU A 156 -8.31 7.26 12.84
N ILE A 157 -8.63 8.55 12.97
CA ILE A 157 -7.97 9.61 12.22
C ILE A 157 -6.89 10.22 13.09
N MET A 158 -5.63 10.13 12.65
CA MET A 158 -4.55 10.90 13.22
C MET A 158 -4.61 12.31 12.61
N ALA A 159 -5.13 13.27 13.38
CA ALA A 159 -5.36 14.62 12.89
C ALA A 159 -4.04 15.39 12.73
N SER A 160 -3.79 15.87 11.51
CA SER A 160 -2.77 16.89 11.21
C SER A 160 -3.34 18.31 11.29
N TYR A 161 -4.66 18.44 11.17
CA TYR A 161 -5.39 19.69 11.32
C TYR A 161 -6.76 19.40 11.93
N PHE A 162 -7.21 20.30 12.79
CA PHE A 162 -8.55 20.29 13.34
C PHE A 162 -8.96 21.69 13.82
N ALA A 163 -10.23 22.05 13.64
CA ALA A 163 -10.81 23.32 14.09
C ALA A 163 -12.33 23.23 14.21
N ILE A 164 -12.90 24.07 15.08
CA ILE A 164 -14.36 24.27 15.11
C ILE A 164 -14.78 25.11 13.92
N GLU A 165 -15.76 24.60 13.19
CA GLU A 165 -16.41 25.31 12.12
C GLU A 165 -17.50 26.23 12.67
N LYS A 166 -17.50 27.48 12.23
CA LYS A 166 -18.37 28.53 12.75
C LYS A 166 -19.44 28.96 11.76
N ASP A 167 -19.25 28.67 10.46
CA ASP A 167 -20.27 28.97 9.46
C ASP A 167 -21.47 28.00 9.63
N PRO A 168 -22.68 28.52 9.93
CA PRO A 168 -23.86 27.68 10.07
C PRO A 168 -24.24 26.94 8.78
N ASN A 169 -23.75 27.38 7.63
CA ASN A 169 -24.01 26.71 6.35
C ASN A 169 -22.98 25.62 6.01
N ALA A 170 -21.91 25.50 6.80
CA ALA A 170 -20.79 24.63 6.45
C ALA A 170 -21.19 23.15 6.34
N GLU A 171 -22.06 22.67 7.22
CA GLU A 171 -22.56 21.30 7.19
C GLU A 171 -23.34 21.02 5.90
N LEU A 172 -24.30 21.89 5.54
CA LEU A 172 -25.07 21.76 4.30
C LEU A 172 -24.16 21.82 3.07
N ASN A 173 -23.23 22.77 3.04
CA ASN A 173 -22.27 22.91 1.95
C ASN A 173 -21.38 21.66 1.83
N ARG A 174 -20.97 21.07 2.97
CA ARG A 174 -20.21 19.83 3.01
C ARG A 174 -20.99 18.66 2.40
N MET A 175 -22.27 18.53 2.74
CA MET A 175 -23.13 17.46 2.20
C MET A 175 -23.20 17.54 0.67
N LEU A 176 -23.41 18.74 0.11
CA LEU A 176 -23.46 18.97 -1.33
C LEU A 176 -22.10 18.73 -2.00
N GLU A 177 -21.02 19.20 -1.38
CA GLU A 177 -19.66 19.05 -1.91
C GLU A 177 -19.25 17.57 -1.99
N VAL A 178 -19.42 16.81 -0.91
CA VAL A 178 -19.02 15.40 -0.86
C VAL A 178 -19.81 14.60 -1.91
N GLN A 179 -21.12 14.83 -2.02
CA GLN A 179 -21.93 14.17 -3.04
C GLN A 179 -21.45 14.48 -4.45
N ALA A 180 -21.11 15.74 -4.76
CA ALA A 180 -20.58 16.11 -6.07
C ALA A 180 -19.21 15.45 -6.34
N LEU A 181 -18.33 15.37 -5.33
CA LEU A 181 -17.03 14.73 -5.46
C LEU A 181 -17.14 13.22 -5.74
N HIS A 182 -18.10 12.54 -5.10
CA HIS A 182 -18.40 11.14 -5.40
C HIS A 182 -18.79 10.95 -6.88
N GLN A 183 -19.79 11.72 -7.34
CA GLN A 183 -20.29 11.62 -8.70
C GLN A 183 -19.24 11.98 -9.77
N LEU A 184 -18.38 12.96 -9.47
CA LEU A 184 -17.43 13.48 -10.43
C LEU A 184 -16.10 12.72 -10.44
N PHE A 185 -15.67 12.19 -9.29
CA PHE A 185 -14.33 11.63 -9.09
C PHE A 185 -14.34 10.27 -8.41
N TYR A 186 -14.82 10.14 -7.17
CA TYR A 186 -14.54 8.94 -6.37
C TYR A 186 -15.25 7.68 -6.86
N ASP A 187 -16.46 7.82 -7.43
CA ASP A 187 -17.21 6.69 -7.96
C ASP A 187 -16.81 6.34 -9.41
N LYS A 188 -15.78 7.01 -9.96
CA LYS A 188 -15.22 6.71 -11.29
C LYS A 188 -13.85 6.05 -11.12
N PRO A 189 -13.65 4.80 -11.59
CA PRO A 189 -12.39 4.11 -11.39
C PRO A 189 -11.23 4.91 -12.00
N PHE A 190 -10.10 4.94 -11.29
CA PHE A 190 -8.86 5.47 -11.83
C PHE A 190 -8.45 4.66 -13.05
N GLN A 191 -8.17 5.33 -14.17
CA GLN A 191 -7.79 4.70 -15.44
C GLN A 191 -6.37 5.10 -15.82
N LEU A 192 -5.41 4.24 -15.50
CA LEU A 192 -3.99 4.47 -15.78
C LEU A 192 -3.68 4.66 -17.27
N SER A 193 -4.41 3.93 -18.14
CA SER A 193 -4.28 4.02 -19.59
C SER A 193 -4.53 5.43 -20.13
N ASN A 194 -5.45 6.20 -19.54
CA ASN A 194 -5.73 7.57 -19.96
C ASN A 194 -4.58 8.51 -19.60
N ILE A 195 -3.97 8.32 -18.43
CA ILE A 195 -2.79 9.11 -18.04
C ILE A 195 -1.61 8.80 -18.94
N ILE A 196 -1.36 7.52 -19.23
CA ILE A 196 -0.26 7.13 -20.12
C ILE A 196 -0.47 7.63 -21.55
N LYS A 197 -1.70 7.61 -22.07
CA LYS A 197 -2.00 8.17 -23.41
C LYS A 197 -1.81 9.69 -23.46
N ASN A 198 -2.13 10.40 -22.39
CA ASN A 198 -2.04 11.87 -22.34
C ASN A 198 -0.62 12.35 -22.01
N CYS A 199 0.14 11.57 -21.25
CA CYS A 199 1.55 11.80 -21.00
C CYS A 199 2.34 11.17 -22.14
N ASN A 200 2.73 11.94 -23.17
CA ASN A 200 3.68 11.55 -24.23
C ASN A 200 5.11 11.25 -23.68
N SER A 201 5.20 10.53 -22.57
CA SER A 201 6.38 10.17 -21.80
C SER A 201 6.71 8.72 -22.12
N HIS A 202 7.66 8.52 -23.05
CA HIS A 202 8.23 7.21 -23.34
C HIS A 202 8.75 6.49 -22.07
N ASN A 203 9.13 7.23 -21.03
CA ASN A 203 9.57 6.66 -19.76
C ASN A 203 8.41 6.08 -18.94
N LEU A 204 7.24 6.73 -18.93
CA LEU A 204 6.09 6.24 -18.17
C LEU A 204 5.48 4.99 -18.81
N SER A 205 5.45 4.93 -20.14
CA SER A 205 5.01 3.72 -20.86
C SER A 205 5.96 2.54 -20.65
N LEU A 206 7.27 2.79 -20.60
CA LEU A 206 8.27 1.78 -20.26
C LEU A 206 8.10 1.24 -18.84
N ILE A 207 7.94 2.12 -17.84
CA ILE A 207 7.69 1.74 -16.44
C ILE A 207 6.40 0.90 -16.33
N HIS A 208 5.36 1.29 -17.07
CA HIS A 208 4.11 0.53 -17.15
C HIS A 208 4.30 -0.87 -17.71
N LEU A 209 4.99 -0.96 -18.84
CA LEU A 209 5.28 -2.21 -19.52
C LEU A 209 6.14 -3.12 -18.63
N THR A 210 7.16 -2.58 -17.96
CA THR A 210 8.02 -3.38 -17.06
C THR A 210 7.25 -3.95 -15.87
N ALA A 211 6.39 -3.17 -15.21
CA ALA A 211 5.64 -3.68 -14.06
C ALA A 211 4.55 -4.68 -14.49
N SER A 212 3.84 -4.40 -15.58
CA SER A 212 2.83 -5.33 -16.12
C SER A 212 3.46 -6.66 -16.52
N LEU A 213 4.65 -6.61 -17.14
CA LEU A 213 5.41 -7.82 -17.49
C LEU A 213 5.94 -8.53 -16.24
N GLN A 214 6.36 -7.80 -15.21
CA GLN A 214 6.77 -8.37 -13.93
C GLN A 214 5.63 -9.18 -13.28
N ASP A 215 4.45 -8.58 -13.14
CA ASP A 215 3.27 -9.23 -12.56
C ASP A 215 2.83 -10.44 -13.40
N GLY A 216 2.82 -10.29 -14.72
CA GLY A 216 2.50 -11.37 -15.66
C GLY A 216 3.47 -12.54 -15.54
N LEU A 217 4.78 -12.29 -15.47
CA LEU A 217 5.79 -13.33 -15.29
C LEU A 217 5.68 -14.02 -13.94
N MET A 218 5.46 -13.26 -12.85
CA MET A 218 5.26 -13.85 -11.52
C MET A 218 4.08 -14.82 -11.52
N LYS A 219 2.95 -14.42 -12.10
CA LYS A 219 1.76 -15.26 -12.24
C LYS A 219 2.02 -16.50 -13.10
N LEU A 220 2.69 -16.34 -14.25
CA LEU A 220 3.08 -17.46 -15.11
C LEU A 220 3.96 -18.47 -14.37
N PHE A 221 4.95 -18.02 -13.60
CA PHE A 221 5.83 -18.90 -12.83
C PHE A 221 5.08 -19.65 -11.73
N GLU A 222 4.09 -19.02 -11.12
CA GLU A 222 3.22 -19.65 -10.12
C GLU A 222 2.33 -20.74 -10.76
N GLU A 223 1.63 -20.41 -11.85
CA GLU A 223 0.74 -21.32 -12.56
C GLU A 223 1.48 -22.53 -13.14
N SER A 224 2.65 -22.29 -13.75
CA SER A 224 3.49 -23.34 -14.33
C SER A 224 4.30 -24.13 -13.30
N ARG A 225 4.32 -23.70 -12.03
CA ARG A 225 5.20 -24.23 -10.97
C ARG A 225 6.67 -24.29 -11.39
N THR A 226 7.11 -23.28 -12.14
CA THR A 226 8.48 -23.21 -12.64
C THR A 226 9.44 -23.07 -11.48
N VAL A 227 10.37 -24.01 -11.33
CA VAL A 227 11.43 -23.95 -10.30
C VAL A 227 12.67 -23.25 -10.85
N GLN A 228 13.05 -23.54 -12.09
CA GLN A 228 14.24 -23.00 -12.74
C GLN A 228 13.94 -22.70 -14.20
N PHE A 229 14.59 -21.68 -14.76
CA PHE A 229 14.52 -21.36 -16.17
C PHE A 229 15.84 -20.71 -16.63
N CYS A 230 16.06 -20.70 -17.95
CA CYS A 230 17.08 -19.87 -18.58
C CYS A 230 16.44 -18.75 -19.38
N MET A 231 17.20 -17.68 -19.62
CA MET A 231 16.68 -16.51 -20.32
C MET A 231 16.12 -16.83 -21.72
N ALA A 232 16.70 -17.80 -22.43
CA ALA A 232 16.21 -18.25 -23.73
C ALA A 232 14.80 -18.88 -23.66
N ASP A 233 14.42 -19.46 -22.51
CA ASP A 233 13.08 -20.01 -22.30
C ASP A 233 12.03 -18.88 -22.30
N LEU A 234 12.37 -17.72 -21.73
CA LEU A 234 11.49 -16.55 -21.73
C LEU A 234 11.36 -15.92 -23.11
N GLU A 235 12.44 -15.90 -23.89
CA GLU A 235 12.43 -15.35 -25.26
C GLU A 235 11.60 -16.18 -26.24
N THR A 236 11.60 -17.49 -26.03
CA THR A 236 10.90 -18.44 -26.90
C THR A 236 9.45 -18.67 -26.49
N SER A 237 9.11 -18.42 -25.22
CA SER A 237 7.75 -18.59 -24.68
C SER A 237 6.71 -17.75 -25.40
N GLU A 238 5.65 -18.40 -25.86
CA GLU A 238 4.52 -17.74 -26.53
C GLU A 238 3.69 -16.90 -25.55
N ASP A 239 3.55 -17.37 -24.31
CA ASP A 239 2.84 -16.64 -23.25
C ASP A 239 3.54 -15.30 -22.96
N VAL A 240 4.87 -15.30 -22.85
CA VAL A 240 5.67 -14.08 -22.62
C VAL A 240 5.59 -13.13 -23.82
N LYS A 241 5.62 -13.64 -25.05
CA LYS A 241 5.42 -12.80 -26.25
C LYS A 241 4.04 -12.16 -26.26
N SER A 242 3.01 -12.94 -25.94
CA SER A 242 1.64 -12.43 -25.87
C SER A 242 1.49 -11.35 -24.80
N LEU A 243 2.14 -11.50 -23.65
CA LEU A 243 2.15 -10.50 -22.58
C LEU A 243 2.83 -9.20 -23.04
N ILE A 244 3.95 -9.29 -23.75
CA ILE A 244 4.64 -8.10 -24.28
C ILE A 244 3.76 -7.41 -25.34
N ASP A 245 3.21 -8.17 -26.28
CA ASP A 245 2.46 -7.62 -27.40
C ASP A 245 1.10 -7.03 -26.97
N GLN A 246 0.48 -7.54 -25.90
CA GLN A 246 -0.73 -6.94 -25.30
C GLN A 246 -0.49 -5.59 -24.61
N ASN A 247 0.72 -5.38 -24.07
CA ASN A 247 1.05 -4.22 -23.25
C ASN A 247 1.91 -3.17 -23.97
N ALA A 248 2.50 -3.52 -25.12
CA ALA A 248 3.30 -2.60 -25.92
C ALA A 248 2.39 -1.68 -26.76
N PRO A 249 2.52 -0.33 -26.63
CA PRO A 249 1.78 0.57 -27.50
C PRO A 249 2.27 0.44 -28.94
N GLU A 250 1.34 0.46 -29.92
CA GLU A 250 1.60 0.35 -31.36
C GLU A 250 2.65 1.37 -31.89
N GLN A 251 2.94 2.43 -31.12
CA GLN A 251 3.87 3.51 -31.45
C GLN A 251 5.24 3.42 -30.73
N SER A 252 5.53 2.39 -29.94
CA SER A 252 6.87 2.23 -29.34
C SER A 252 7.86 1.69 -30.37
N VAL A 253 8.50 2.63 -31.05
CA VAL A 253 9.71 2.49 -31.87
C VAL A 253 10.72 1.55 -31.18
N ALA A 254 11.02 0.43 -31.83
CA ALA A 254 12.21 -0.41 -31.62
C ALA A 254 12.60 -0.69 -30.16
N LEU A 255 11.65 -1.08 -29.30
CA LEU A 255 12.03 -1.62 -28.00
C LEU A 255 12.77 -2.95 -28.21
N ASN A 256 14.03 -3.03 -27.79
CA ASN A 256 14.75 -4.28 -27.83
C ASN A 256 14.15 -5.22 -26.77
N LYS A 257 13.32 -6.19 -27.20
CA LYS A 257 12.62 -7.15 -26.32
C LYS A 257 13.57 -7.81 -25.32
N ARG A 258 14.82 -8.09 -25.72
CA ARG A 258 15.86 -8.62 -24.84
C ARG A 258 16.15 -7.69 -23.66
N THR A 259 16.41 -6.42 -23.95
CA THR A 259 16.74 -5.43 -22.91
C THR A 259 15.60 -5.21 -21.92
N LEU A 260 14.35 -5.27 -22.40
CA LEU A 260 13.16 -5.20 -21.53
C LEU A 260 13.09 -6.41 -20.60
N LEU A 261 13.25 -7.63 -21.15
CA LEU A 261 13.24 -8.84 -20.34
C LEU A 261 14.40 -8.83 -19.33
N ASP A 262 15.60 -8.40 -19.75
CA ASP A 262 16.76 -8.28 -18.85
C ASP A 262 16.45 -7.31 -17.69
N GLN A 263 15.82 -6.17 -17.97
CA GLN A 263 15.39 -5.22 -16.94
C GLN A 263 14.39 -5.85 -15.96
N VAL A 264 13.36 -6.54 -16.45
CA VAL A 264 12.33 -7.16 -15.61
C VAL A 264 12.90 -8.31 -14.78
N VAL A 265 13.77 -9.15 -15.37
CA VAL A 265 14.45 -10.23 -14.64
C VAL A 265 15.36 -9.67 -13.54
N ASN A 266 16.10 -8.59 -13.81
CA ASN A 266 16.91 -7.93 -12.79
C ASN A 266 16.04 -7.34 -11.66
N GLN A 267 14.90 -6.71 -11.97
CA GLN A 267 13.96 -6.22 -10.95
C GLN A 267 13.36 -7.36 -10.11
N LEU A 268 13.04 -8.49 -10.74
CA LEU A 268 12.56 -9.69 -10.04
C LEU A 268 13.65 -10.28 -9.13
N GLU A 269 14.91 -10.28 -9.56
CA GLU A 269 16.06 -10.67 -8.74
C GLU A 269 16.23 -9.72 -7.55
N GLU A 270 16.26 -8.40 -7.77
CA GLU A 270 16.38 -7.38 -6.72
C GLU A 270 15.22 -7.45 -5.70
N SER A 271 14.00 -7.70 -6.17
CA SER A 271 12.83 -7.89 -5.30
C SER A 271 12.87 -9.20 -4.50
N GLY A 272 13.84 -10.08 -4.76
CA GLY A 272 13.99 -11.38 -4.10
C GLY A 272 13.02 -12.45 -4.59
N PHE A 273 12.43 -12.30 -5.78
CA PHE A 273 11.60 -13.34 -6.39
C PHE A 273 12.44 -14.39 -7.13
N LEU A 274 13.55 -13.95 -7.74
CA LEU A 274 14.48 -14.79 -8.46
C LEU A 274 15.85 -14.86 -7.77
N LEU A 275 16.53 -15.99 -7.97
CA LEU A 275 17.92 -16.21 -7.62
C LEU A 275 18.73 -16.56 -8.87
N LYS A 276 19.72 -15.73 -9.21
CA LYS A 276 20.63 -16.03 -10.31
C LYS A 276 21.63 -17.10 -9.94
N HIS A 277 21.83 -18.06 -10.84
CA HIS A 277 22.80 -19.13 -10.65
C HIS A 277 24.24 -18.59 -10.85
N GLN A 278 25.14 -18.89 -9.91
CA GLN A 278 26.53 -18.40 -9.97
C GLN A 278 27.35 -19.02 -11.11
N LYS A 279 27.27 -20.35 -11.26
CA LYS A 279 28.04 -21.10 -12.28
C LYS A 279 27.46 -21.04 -13.69
N LYS A 280 26.14 -20.89 -13.83
CA LYS A 280 25.43 -20.91 -15.11
C LYS A 280 24.93 -19.53 -15.45
N ARG A 281 25.51 -18.91 -16.49
CA ARG A 281 25.05 -17.61 -16.99
C ARG A 281 23.60 -17.71 -17.43
N GLU A 282 22.82 -16.67 -17.16
CA GLU A 282 21.42 -16.53 -17.59
C GLU A 282 20.48 -17.64 -17.11
N HIS A 283 20.86 -18.35 -16.04
CA HIS A 283 19.99 -19.32 -15.38
C HIS A 283 19.51 -18.75 -14.05
N TYR A 284 18.21 -18.90 -13.80
CA TYR A 284 17.53 -18.34 -12.66
C TYR A 284 16.68 -19.41 -11.97
N ARG A 285 16.54 -19.26 -10.66
CA ARG A 285 15.65 -20.07 -9.83
C ARG A 285 14.53 -19.20 -9.26
N VAL A 286 13.31 -19.69 -9.30
CA VAL A 286 12.14 -19.04 -8.70
C VAL A 286 12.07 -19.45 -7.24
N ILE A 287 12.32 -18.49 -6.35
CA ILE A 287 12.51 -18.75 -4.91
C ILE A 287 11.23 -19.29 -4.27
N MET A 288 10.07 -18.76 -4.64
CA MET A 288 8.77 -19.16 -4.07
C MET A 288 8.40 -20.61 -4.40
N ASN A 289 8.94 -21.16 -5.49
CA ASN A 289 8.71 -22.55 -5.92
C ASN A 289 9.85 -23.49 -5.48
N ASP A 290 10.91 -22.96 -4.86
CA ASP A 290 12.02 -23.77 -4.35
C ASP A 290 11.67 -24.41 -2.99
N VAL A 291 11.07 -25.59 -3.05
CA VAL A 291 10.71 -26.39 -1.88
C VAL A 291 11.93 -26.75 -1.03
N GLN A 292 13.13 -26.87 -1.62
CA GLN A 292 14.34 -27.20 -0.87
C GLN A 292 14.80 -26.01 -0.03
N LEU A 293 14.84 -24.82 -0.62
CA LEU A 293 15.18 -23.60 0.11
C LEU A 293 14.22 -23.36 1.28
N ILE A 294 12.90 -23.47 1.05
CA ILE A 294 11.89 -23.29 2.10
C ILE A 294 12.12 -24.27 3.26
N LYS A 295 12.42 -25.54 2.95
CA LYS A 295 12.76 -26.55 3.98
C LYS A 295 14.04 -26.22 4.74
N ILE A 296 15.08 -25.75 4.04
CA ILE A 296 16.34 -25.34 4.67
C ILE A 296 16.11 -24.17 5.62
N VAL A 297 15.35 -23.15 5.20
CA VAL A 297 15.00 -21.98 6.02
C VAL A 297 14.28 -22.41 7.29
N LEU A 298 13.24 -23.25 7.18
CA LEU A 298 12.50 -23.71 8.36
C LEU A 298 13.38 -24.54 9.30
N ASN A 299 14.12 -25.53 8.79
CA ASN A 299 14.96 -26.38 9.62
C ASN A 299 16.04 -25.57 10.34
N LEU A 300 16.59 -24.55 9.68
CA LEU A 300 17.55 -23.64 10.27
C LEU A 300 16.90 -22.79 11.37
N LEU A 301 15.70 -22.26 11.13
CA LEU A 301 14.97 -21.49 12.13
C LEU A 301 14.66 -22.34 13.37
N GLN A 302 14.13 -23.55 13.18
CA GLN A 302 13.87 -24.52 14.26
C GLN A 302 15.13 -24.81 15.07
N LYS A 303 16.26 -25.06 14.39
CA LYS A 303 17.55 -25.33 15.03
C LYS A 303 18.08 -24.14 15.83
N GLU A 304 17.95 -22.93 15.30
CA GLU A 304 18.46 -21.72 15.97
C GLU A 304 17.54 -21.29 17.12
N CYS A 305 16.22 -21.38 16.97
CA CYS A 305 15.24 -21.11 18.03
C CYS A 305 15.35 -22.07 19.21
N ALA A 306 15.87 -23.29 19.02
CA ALA A 306 16.16 -24.23 20.10
C ALA A 306 17.31 -23.76 21.03
N ARG A 307 18.07 -22.71 20.67
CA ARG A 307 19.12 -22.16 21.52
C ARG A 307 18.52 -21.14 22.49
N GLU A 308 18.94 -21.18 23.75
CA GLU A 308 18.46 -20.26 24.81
C GLU A 308 18.50 -18.78 24.39
N LYS A 309 19.52 -18.37 23.63
CA LYS A 309 19.69 -17.01 23.12
C LYS A 309 18.51 -16.51 22.26
N TYR A 310 17.81 -17.41 21.57
CA TYR A 310 16.76 -17.09 20.61
C TYR A 310 15.38 -17.62 21.01
N ALA A 311 15.27 -18.25 22.19
CA ALA A 311 14.04 -18.91 22.65
C ALA A 311 12.87 -17.94 22.85
N GLU A 312 13.12 -16.74 23.39
CA GLU A 312 12.05 -15.76 23.64
C GLU A 312 11.72 -14.87 22.44
N LYS A 313 12.74 -14.38 21.72
CA LYS A 313 12.57 -13.37 20.67
C LYS A 313 12.65 -13.93 19.25
N GLY A 314 13.02 -15.19 19.08
CA GLY A 314 13.30 -15.75 17.75
C GLY A 314 14.62 -15.27 17.16
N CYS A 315 14.86 -15.62 15.90
CA CYS A 315 16.08 -15.34 15.17
C CYS A 315 15.91 -14.16 14.21
N HIS A 316 16.93 -13.31 14.14
CA HIS A 316 16.97 -12.21 13.19
C HIS A 316 17.16 -12.72 11.75
N TYR A 317 16.39 -12.22 10.78
CA TYR A 317 16.43 -12.73 9.40
C TYR A 317 17.82 -12.66 8.73
N LEU A 318 18.62 -11.63 9.02
CA LEU A 318 20.01 -11.53 8.53
C LEU A 318 20.94 -12.64 9.04
N HIS A 319 20.70 -13.17 10.25
CA HIS A 319 21.47 -14.30 10.76
C HIS A 319 21.14 -15.56 9.95
N ILE A 320 19.85 -15.81 9.72
CA ILE A 320 19.35 -16.91 8.88
C ILE A 320 19.97 -16.82 7.48
N LEU A 321 19.93 -15.61 6.88
CA LEU A 321 20.54 -15.35 5.59
C LEU A 321 22.05 -15.65 5.58
N GLY A 322 22.77 -15.23 6.62
CA GLY A 322 24.20 -15.48 6.76
C GLY A 322 24.55 -16.97 6.80
N GLU A 323 23.74 -17.77 7.49
CA GLU A 323 23.91 -19.23 7.54
C GLU A 323 23.56 -19.89 6.20
N ILE A 324 22.48 -19.48 5.53
CA ILE A 324 22.08 -20.04 4.22
C ILE A 324 23.12 -19.74 3.15
N ARG A 325 23.71 -18.54 3.17
CA ARG A 325 24.75 -18.13 2.20
C ARG A 325 26.04 -18.95 2.30
N LYS A 326 26.24 -19.74 3.36
CA LYS A 326 27.37 -20.68 3.46
C LYS A 326 27.23 -21.84 2.46
N ALA A 327 26.01 -22.17 2.05
CA ALA A 327 25.78 -23.15 0.99
C ALA A 327 26.09 -22.52 -0.38
N GLU A 328 26.89 -23.21 -1.19
CA GLU A 328 27.33 -22.72 -2.51
C GLU A 328 26.14 -22.39 -3.43
N GLU A 329 25.03 -23.11 -3.29
CA GLU A 329 23.82 -22.96 -4.09
C GLU A 329 23.05 -21.65 -3.80
N TYR A 330 23.15 -21.11 -2.58
CA TYR A 330 22.39 -19.95 -2.11
C TYR A 330 23.28 -18.78 -1.67
N CYS A 331 24.56 -18.80 -2.04
CA CYS A 331 25.54 -17.80 -1.63
C CYS A 331 25.19 -16.37 -2.09
N SER A 332 24.46 -16.22 -3.19
CA SER A 332 23.97 -14.94 -3.72
C SER A 332 22.54 -14.59 -3.35
N LEU A 333 21.90 -15.34 -2.45
CA LEU A 333 20.56 -15.03 -1.98
C LEU A 333 20.55 -13.63 -1.34
N ASN A 334 19.61 -12.77 -1.71
CA ASN A 334 19.50 -11.41 -1.15
C ASN A 334 18.58 -11.35 0.08
N SER A 335 18.56 -10.21 0.76
CA SER A 335 17.73 -10.00 1.96
C SER A 335 16.23 -10.07 1.67
N ASN A 336 15.80 -9.60 0.50
CA ASN A 336 14.38 -9.60 0.12
C ASN A 336 13.89 -11.03 -0.14
N ALA A 337 14.74 -11.87 -0.72
CA ALA A 337 14.47 -13.28 -0.98
C ALA A 337 14.21 -14.08 0.30
N ILE A 338 15.03 -13.90 1.33
CA ILE A 338 14.82 -14.58 2.61
C ILE A 338 13.56 -14.07 3.31
N LEU A 339 13.28 -12.75 3.24
CA LEU A 339 12.06 -12.19 3.81
C LEU A 339 10.81 -12.76 3.14
N LYS A 340 10.80 -12.89 1.80
CA LYS A 340 9.70 -13.55 1.08
C LYS A 340 9.53 -15.02 1.47
N CYS A 341 10.62 -15.76 1.68
CA CYS A 341 10.55 -17.14 2.18
C CYS A 341 9.91 -17.22 3.57
N LEU A 342 10.30 -16.31 4.47
CA LEU A 342 9.77 -16.23 5.84
C LEU A 342 8.30 -15.83 5.84
N GLN A 343 7.91 -14.85 5.01
CA GLN A 343 6.50 -14.45 4.82
C GLN A 343 5.65 -15.65 4.38
N LYS A 344 6.10 -16.41 3.38
CA LYS A 344 5.39 -17.61 2.94
C LYS A 344 5.24 -18.66 4.05
N LEU A 345 6.29 -18.88 4.85
CA LEU A 345 6.22 -19.80 6.00
C LEU A 345 5.26 -19.30 7.10
N GLU A 346 5.16 -17.98 7.27
CA GLU A 346 4.23 -17.35 8.21
C GLU A 346 2.78 -17.46 7.71
N GLU A 347 2.53 -17.24 6.42
CA GLU A 347 1.23 -17.48 5.76
C GLU A 347 0.80 -18.95 5.88
N GLU A 348 1.74 -19.89 5.76
CA GLU A 348 1.51 -21.32 6.00
C GLU A 348 1.38 -21.68 7.50
N SER A 349 1.43 -20.70 8.42
CA SER A 349 1.37 -20.88 9.87
C SER A 349 2.47 -21.80 10.44
N ARG A 350 3.63 -21.86 9.79
CA ARG A 350 4.77 -22.69 10.22
C ARG A 350 5.75 -21.93 11.12
N ILE A 351 5.75 -20.61 11.02
CA ILE A 351 6.57 -19.70 11.81
C ILE A 351 5.72 -18.49 12.23
N ILE A 352 6.20 -17.71 13.19
CA ILE A 352 5.61 -16.44 13.61
C ILE A 352 6.65 -15.33 13.57
N SER A 353 6.27 -14.14 13.12
CA SER A 353 7.05 -12.93 13.35
C SER A 353 6.84 -12.42 14.79
N THR A 354 7.95 -12.24 15.52
CA THR A 354 7.92 -11.63 16.86
C THR A 354 8.18 -10.13 16.79
N THR A 355 8.94 -9.69 15.78
CA THR A 355 9.10 -8.30 15.38
C THR A 355 9.19 -8.21 13.86
N ASP A 356 9.27 -7.00 13.32
CA ASP A 356 9.59 -6.68 11.91
C ASP A 356 10.84 -7.38 11.33
N LYS A 357 11.73 -7.91 12.19
CA LYS A 357 13.03 -8.47 11.81
C LYS A 357 13.32 -9.84 12.42
N HIS A 358 12.47 -10.31 13.33
CA HIS A 358 12.69 -11.53 14.09
C HIS A 358 11.56 -12.53 13.87
N PHE A 359 11.93 -13.79 13.69
CA PHE A 359 11.02 -14.88 13.40
C PHE A 359 11.29 -16.04 14.35
N ALA A 360 10.25 -16.75 14.77
CA ALA A 360 10.34 -17.94 15.61
C ALA A 360 9.56 -19.10 14.97
N SER A 361 10.03 -20.33 15.16
CA SER A 361 9.24 -21.51 14.77
C SER A 361 8.03 -21.64 15.69
N VAL A 362 6.89 -22.05 15.13
CA VAL A 362 5.77 -22.57 15.92
C VAL A 362 6.10 -24.03 16.27
N GLU A 363 5.82 -24.45 17.50
CA GLU A 363 5.99 -25.86 17.95
C GLU A 363 5.01 -26.82 17.27
#